data_AF-A0AAV2ZDT5-F1
#
_entry.id   AF-A0AAV2ZDT5-F1
#
_cell.length_a   1.000
_cell.length_b   1.000
_cell.length_c   1.000
_cell.angle_alpha   90.00
_cell.angle_beta   90.00
_cell.angle_gamma   90.00
#
_symmetry.space_group_name_H-M   'P 1'
#
loop_
_entity.id
_entity.type
_entity.pdbx_description
1 polymer ?
#
loop_
_entity_poly.entity_id
_entity_poly.type
_entity_poly.pdbx_seq_one_letter_code
_entity_poly.pdbx_strand_id
1 'polypeptide(L)'
;MSTSAKDSKNELFLRTLKVFHDRHGHFAVPFEFVVPKEEDNEVDESLEWPKESIGMKLGKNLRLYTRGINSGKKLAALKEYGFPCDDWNTYVWEYQLLEALKIYKEIEGHLYVKQMYDVPEGDPRWPKSTWGFKLGSYAQRLRRDKSSLTPDQIERLDNIGFIWSEVQWRWHDFFLPALRRFFELYGHTVVPRNYIVPEQDVHWPTELWGYRLGFTATQALEKDHSVVELVRSSKEELSAVEFGTSTPDSAWEDRILPALEAFVDIMGHTEVDEEFIVPSESPWPEKSWGLRLGHVVVKICSKHIYATQLQQAKPHLRELGFSWSVLRGKYGRQLLPALTVYRAIHGHADVPPGFIVPQDPAWPSDLWGYRLAGQIAGLRRFGPNDPDALDVIDDLEALGFAFDIQENSWNEKVLPALEVFHEVFGHLNVPQRFVVPAEEPWPKRAWDMKLGTIARGIRNGRQYCEQAEAHRDRLMELDFPWKVKPTEGGEHPTSLWHHAPRPIPPMTGELSGEREKYWNEVVMDSLRAYAEQHGSCADLPESFVIPENDCYPRSAWGINLGLRVRLMRQGTRYVEEVQKYRSELEALGVELGGDE
;
A
#
# COMPACT_ATOMS: atom_id res chain seq x y z
N MET A 1 -17.73 -43.65 -61.33
CA MET A 1 -16.35 -43.24 -60.97
C MET A 1 -16.18 -42.83 -59.50
N SER A 2 -17.18 -42.28 -58.80
CA SER A 2 -17.06 -41.81 -57.40
C SER A 2 -16.86 -42.92 -56.33
N THR A 3 -17.34 -44.16 -56.57
CA THR A 3 -17.24 -45.28 -55.62
C THR A 3 -15.85 -45.91 -55.53
N SER A 4 -15.20 -46.16 -56.68
CA SER A 4 -13.87 -46.81 -56.76
C SER A 4 -12.76 -46.03 -56.04
N ALA A 5 -12.75 -44.70 -56.15
CA ALA A 5 -11.75 -43.86 -55.48
C ALA A 5 -11.93 -43.82 -53.94
N LYS A 6 -13.16 -44.06 -53.46
CA LYS A 6 -13.48 -44.06 -52.03
C LYS A 6 -13.08 -45.39 -51.39
N ASP A 7 -13.27 -46.50 -52.11
CA ASP A 7 -12.88 -47.83 -51.66
C ASP A 7 -11.36 -47.99 -51.61
N SER A 8 -10.63 -47.47 -52.60
CA SER A 8 -9.15 -47.45 -52.59
C SER A 8 -8.57 -46.65 -51.41
N LYS A 9 -9.16 -45.50 -51.05
CA LYS A 9 -8.75 -44.73 -49.85
C LYS A 9 -9.03 -45.46 -48.54
N ASN A 10 -10.13 -46.21 -48.46
CA ASN A 10 -10.46 -47.01 -47.28
C ASN A 10 -9.47 -48.18 -47.12
N GLU A 11 -9.11 -48.84 -48.22
CA GLU A 11 -8.13 -49.93 -48.21
C GLU A 11 -6.74 -49.44 -47.78
N LEU A 12 -6.28 -48.30 -48.33
CA LEU A 12 -5.03 -47.68 -47.91
C LEU A 12 -5.02 -47.35 -46.41
N PHE A 13 -6.12 -46.80 -45.89
CA PHE A 13 -6.27 -46.51 -44.46
C PHE A 13 -6.17 -47.78 -43.60
N LEU A 14 -6.86 -48.86 -43.97
CA LEU A 14 -6.85 -50.11 -43.19
C LEU A 14 -5.46 -50.78 -43.18
N ARG A 15 -4.75 -50.80 -44.32
CA ARG A 15 -3.37 -51.28 -44.38
C ARG A 15 -2.44 -50.45 -43.49
N THR A 16 -2.58 -49.13 -43.54
CA THR A 16 -1.80 -48.21 -42.68
C THR A 16 -2.10 -48.44 -41.19
N LEU A 17 -3.36 -48.68 -40.84
CA LEU A 17 -3.78 -48.99 -39.47
C LEU A 17 -3.20 -50.33 -38.99
N LYS A 18 -3.07 -51.32 -39.88
CA LYS A 18 -2.43 -52.60 -39.57
C LYS A 18 -0.95 -52.43 -39.24
N VAL A 19 -0.22 -51.69 -40.07
CA VAL A 19 1.21 -51.40 -39.83
C VAL A 19 1.39 -50.68 -38.50
N PHE A 20 0.50 -49.74 -38.16
CA PHE A 20 0.51 -49.11 -36.85
C PHE A 20 0.34 -50.13 -35.71
N HIS A 21 -0.62 -51.05 -35.83
CA HIS A 21 -0.84 -52.10 -34.85
C HIS A 21 0.37 -53.03 -34.73
N ASP A 22 0.93 -53.49 -35.84
CA ASP A 22 2.04 -54.44 -35.83
C ASP A 22 3.33 -53.81 -35.24
N ARG A 23 3.50 -52.50 -35.41
CA ARG A 23 4.62 -51.73 -34.83
C ARG A 23 4.46 -51.39 -33.35
N HIS A 24 3.24 -51.11 -32.92
CA HIS A 24 2.96 -50.58 -31.58
C HIS A 24 2.28 -51.60 -30.64
N GLY A 25 1.87 -52.76 -31.15
CA GLY A 25 1.10 -53.77 -30.44
C GLY A 25 -0.32 -53.35 -30.09
N HIS A 26 -0.80 -52.20 -30.61
CA HIS A 26 -2.13 -51.69 -30.30
C HIS A 26 -2.78 -50.81 -31.38
N PHE A 27 -4.11 -50.69 -31.37
CA PHE A 27 -4.89 -49.84 -32.29
C PHE A 27 -5.17 -48.42 -31.76
N ALA A 28 -4.66 -48.07 -30.59
CA ALA A 28 -4.79 -46.77 -29.94
C ALA A 28 -3.95 -45.68 -30.64
N VAL A 29 -4.43 -45.12 -31.75
CA VAL A 29 -3.73 -44.09 -32.54
C VAL A 29 -3.95 -42.67 -31.95
N PRO A 30 -2.88 -41.91 -31.65
CA PRO A 30 -2.96 -40.49 -31.22
C PRO A 30 -3.73 -39.62 -32.23
N PHE A 31 -4.38 -38.53 -31.77
CA PHE A 31 -5.27 -37.76 -32.66
C PHE A 31 -4.56 -37.13 -33.85
N GLU A 32 -3.46 -36.46 -33.57
CA GLU A 32 -2.66 -35.75 -34.56
C GLU A 32 -1.57 -36.65 -35.16
N PHE A 33 -1.59 -37.96 -34.90
CA PHE A 33 -0.63 -38.87 -35.50
C PHE A 33 -0.67 -38.76 -37.02
N VAL A 34 0.49 -38.39 -37.57
CA VAL A 34 0.77 -38.36 -39.00
C VAL A 34 1.75 -39.48 -39.29
N VAL A 35 1.48 -40.26 -40.33
CA VAL A 35 2.43 -41.29 -40.78
C VAL A 35 3.77 -40.62 -41.09
N PRO A 36 4.83 -40.95 -40.32
CA PRO A 36 6.12 -40.32 -40.46
C PRO A 36 6.78 -40.74 -41.78
N LYS A 37 7.63 -39.85 -42.31
CA LYS A 37 8.54 -40.22 -43.39
C LYS A 37 9.74 -40.90 -42.72
N GLU A 38 9.91 -42.19 -42.93
CA GLU A 38 11.03 -42.91 -42.32
C GLU A 38 12.35 -42.39 -42.90
N GLU A 39 13.34 -42.18 -42.01
CA GLU A 39 14.74 -42.01 -42.38
C GLU A 39 15.38 -43.40 -42.38
N ASP A 40 16.12 -43.68 -43.46
CA ASP A 40 16.77 -44.94 -43.82
C ASP A 40 17.33 -45.70 -42.62
N ASN A 41 16.59 -46.69 -42.11
CA ASN A 41 17.12 -47.74 -41.25
C ASN A 41 16.45 -49.06 -41.64
N GLU A 42 17.22 -50.14 -41.61
CA GLU A 42 16.78 -51.51 -41.93
C GLU A 42 15.66 -51.94 -41.00
N VAL A 43 14.42 -51.70 -41.40
CA VAL A 43 13.22 -52.25 -40.78
C VAL A 43 12.69 -53.34 -41.70
N ASP A 44 12.23 -54.46 -41.13
CA ASP A 44 11.52 -55.54 -41.84
C ASP A 44 10.49 -54.96 -42.84
N GLU A 45 10.54 -55.39 -44.12
CA GLU A 45 9.66 -54.93 -45.20
C GLU A 45 8.16 -55.00 -44.82
N SER A 46 7.78 -55.87 -43.87
CA SER A 46 6.42 -56.01 -43.36
C SER A 46 5.96 -54.89 -42.40
N LEU A 47 6.89 -54.09 -41.87
CA LEU A 47 6.65 -52.98 -40.93
C LEU A 47 6.85 -51.60 -41.57
N GLU A 48 7.21 -51.53 -42.85
CA GLU A 48 7.32 -50.28 -43.60
C GLU A 48 5.93 -49.66 -43.84
N TRP A 49 5.86 -48.33 -43.70
CA TRP A 49 4.64 -47.61 -44.03
C TRP A 49 4.37 -47.65 -45.54
N PRO A 50 3.11 -47.87 -45.98
CA PRO A 50 2.76 -47.73 -47.40
C PRO A 50 3.19 -46.35 -47.91
N LYS A 51 3.94 -46.27 -49.02
CA LYS A 51 4.50 -45.01 -49.54
C LYS A 51 3.44 -43.93 -49.78
N GLU A 52 2.24 -44.35 -50.18
CA GLU A 52 1.07 -43.51 -50.43
C GLU A 52 0.40 -43.00 -49.12
N SER A 53 0.74 -43.61 -47.98
CA SER A 53 0.22 -43.26 -46.66
C SER A 53 1.07 -42.22 -45.93
N ILE A 54 2.28 -41.92 -46.40
CA ILE A 54 3.18 -40.92 -45.78
C ILE A 54 2.48 -39.55 -45.73
N GLY A 55 2.48 -38.91 -44.56
CA GLY A 55 1.74 -37.65 -44.34
C GLY A 55 0.24 -37.83 -44.08
N MET A 56 -0.29 -39.06 -44.07
CA MET A 56 -1.68 -39.33 -43.72
C MET A 56 -1.93 -39.07 -42.23
N LYS A 57 -2.96 -38.28 -41.89
CA LYS A 57 -3.44 -38.06 -40.52
C LYS A 57 -4.22 -39.27 -40.01
N LEU A 58 -3.52 -40.35 -39.70
CA LEU A 58 -4.11 -41.66 -39.35
C LEU A 58 -5.09 -41.54 -38.18
N GLY A 59 -4.76 -40.76 -37.14
CA GLY A 59 -5.62 -40.57 -35.97
C GLY A 59 -6.97 -39.91 -36.28
N LYS A 60 -6.96 -38.88 -37.13
CA LYS A 60 -8.18 -38.21 -37.62
C LYS A 60 -9.00 -39.14 -38.51
N ASN A 61 -8.32 -39.86 -39.40
CA ASN A 61 -8.96 -40.82 -40.29
C ASN A 61 -9.62 -41.95 -39.52
N LEU A 62 -8.98 -42.48 -38.46
CA LEU A 62 -9.56 -43.50 -37.61
C LEU A 62 -10.87 -43.04 -36.97
N ARG A 63 -10.91 -41.82 -36.44
CA ARG A 63 -12.12 -41.25 -35.83
C ARG A 63 -13.21 -40.96 -36.86
N LEU A 64 -12.86 -40.48 -38.06
CA LEU A 64 -13.81 -40.30 -39.16
C LEU A 64 -14.35 -41.64 -39.68
N TYR A 65 -13.51 -42.67 -39.72
CA TYR A 65 -13.86 -44.00 -40.18
C TYR A 65 -14.82 -44.70 -39.19
N THR A 66 -14.60 -44.51 -37.88
CA THR A 66 -15.45 -45.06 -36.80
C THR A 66 -16.69 -44.21 -36.48
N ARG A 67 -16.74 -42.92 -36.82
CA ARG A 67 -17.94 -42.06 -36.60
C ARG A 67 -19.17 -42.48 -37.41
N GLY A 68 -19.01 -43.40 -38.37
CA GLY A 68 -20.06 -43.92 -39.25
C GLY A 68 -20.14 -45.44 -39.28
N ILE A 69 -20.08 -46.11 -38.12
CA ILE A 69 -20.16 -47.58 -37.92
C ILE A 69 -21.48 -48.22 -38.45
N ASN A 70 -22.37 -47.47 -39.11
CA ASN A 70 -23.63 -48.01 -39.65
C ASN A 70 -23.52 -48.73 -41.01
N SER A 71 -22.31 -48.89 -41.56
CA SER A 71 -22.08 -49.68 -42.78
C SER A 71 -21.44 -51.02 -42.39
N GLY A 72 -22.21 -52.12 -42.44
CA GLY A 72 -21.72 -53.47 -42.11
C GLY A 72 -20.43 -53.87 -42.85
N LYS A 73 -20.18 -53.31 -44.04
CA LYS A 73 -18.93 -53.52 -44.80
C LYS A 73 -17.70 -52.93 -44.11
N LYS A 74 -17.80 -51.75 -43.50
CA LYS A 74 -16.68 -51.12 -42.78
C LYS A 74 -16.34 -51.83 -41.48
N LEU A 75 -17.37 -52.34 -40.80
CA LEU A 75 -17.25 -53.16 -39.58
C LEU A 75 -16.57 -54.49 -39.88
N ALA A 76 -16.99 -55.19 -40.94
CA ALA A 76 -16.36 -56.43 -41.38
C ALA A 76 -14.88 -56.22 -41.73
N ALA A 77 -14.57 -55.14 -42.45
CA ALA A 77 -13.19 -54.81 -42.81
C ALA A 77 -12.32 -54.47 -41.60
N LEU A 78 -12.84 -53.82 -40.56
CA LEU A 78 -12.07 -53.59 -39.32
C LEU A 78 -11.86 -54.89 -38.53
N LYS A 79 -12.89 -55.76 -38.45
CA LYS A 79 -12.81 -57.05 -37.77
C LYS A 79 -11.80 -58.00 -38.42
N GLU A 80 -11.72 -58.01 -39.75
CA GLU A 80 -10.73 -58.80 -40.51
C GLU A 80 -9.30 -58.44 -40.11
N TYR A 81 -9.06 -57.18 -39.78
CA TYR A 81 -7.74 -56.67 -39.36
C TYR A 81 -7.52 -56.78 -37.84
N GLY A 82 -8.43 -57.43 -37.09
CA GLY A 82 -8.30 -57.63 -35.64
C GLY A 82 -8.64 -56.40 -34.79
N PHE A 83 -9.22 -55.35 -35.38
CA PHE A 83 -9.62 -54.16 -34.64
C PHE A 83 -10.75 -54.52 -33.65
N PRO A 84 -10.64 -54.15 -32.36
CA PRO A 84 -11.62 -54.50 -31.34
C PRO A 84 -12.88 -53.61 -31.48
N CYS A 85 -13.72 -53.91 -32.47
CA CYS A 85 -14.96 -53.18 -32.73
C CYS A 85 -16.02 -53.41 -31.65
N ASP A 86 -16.09 -54.64 -31.12
CA ASP A 86 -17.15 -55.04 -30.18
C ASP A 86 -16.85 -54.59 -28.74
N ASP A 87 -15.58 -54.29 -28.42
CA ASP A 87 -15.13 -53.94 -27.06
C ASP A 87 -14.12 -52.77 -27.03
N TRP A 88 -14.28 -51.82 -27.95
CA TRP A 88 -13.38 -50.66 -28.08
C TRP A 88 -13.21 -49.85 -26.78
N ASN A 89 -14.26 -49.78 -25.96
CA ASN A 89 -14.21 -49.04 -24.70
C ASN A 89 -13.30 -49.71 -23.65
N THR A 90 -13.36 -51.03 -23.51
CA THR A 90 -12.45 -51.79 -22.62
C THR A 90 -11.02 -51.75 -23.16
N TYR A 91 -10.87 -51.78 -24.47
CA TYR A 91 -9.55 -51.61 -25.10
C TYR A 91 -8.91 -50.26 -24.78
N VAL A 92 -9.65 -49.15 -24.93
CA VAL A 92 -9.19 -47.81 -24.56
C VAL A 92 -8.95 -47.69 -23.06
N TRP A 93 -9.78 -48.35 -22.25
CA TRP A 93 -9.63 -48.40 -20.80
C TRP A 93 -8.28 -48.98 -20.37
N GLU A 94 -7.94 -50.17 -20.87
CA GLU A 94 -6.72 -50.88 -20.47
C GLU A 94 -5.46 -50.21 -21.05
N TYR A 95 -5.45 -49.90 -22.35
CA TYR A 95 -4.22 -49.50 -23.06
C TYR A 95 -3.95 -47.99 -23.11
N GLN A 96 -4.94 -47.15 -22.83
CA GLN A 96 -4.76 -45.69 -22.83
C GLN A 96 -5.07 -45.09 -21.46
N LEU A 97 -6.25 -45.35 -20.91
CA LEU A 97 -6.72 -44.64 -19.72
C LEU A 97 -5.93 -45.03 -18.46
N LEU A 98 -5.83 -46.32 -18.14
CA LEU A 98 -5.13 -46.76 -16.93
C LEU A 98 -3.64 -46.42 -16.97
N GLU A 99 -2.98 -46.64 -18.11
CA GLU A 99 -1.57 -46.29 -18.30
C GLU A 99 -1.34 -44.78 -18.18
N ALA A 100 -2.19 -43.96 -18.80
CA ALA A 100 -2.10 -42.51 -18.67
C ALA A 100 -2.35 -42.04 -17.22
N LEU A 101 -3.26 -42.66 -16.48
CA LEU A 101 -3.47 -42.34 -15.06
C LEU A 101 -2.24 -42.70 -14.21
N LYS A 102 -1.64 -43.88 -14.39
CA LYS A 102 -0.43 -44.28 -13.64
C LYS A 102 0.72 -43.28 -13.85
N ILE A 103 1.01 -42.93 -15.11
CA ILE A 103 2.05 -41.95 -15.43
C ILE A 103 1.70 -40.56 -14.87
N TYR A 104 0.43 -40.15 -14.95
CA TYR A 104 -0.01 -38.89 -14.32
C TYR A 104 0.28 -38.88 -12.82
N LYS A 105 0.02 -39.98 -12.11
CA LYS A 105 0.31 -40.11 -10.68
C LYS A 105 1.80 -40.02 -10.38
N GLU A 106 2.64 -40.65 -11.20
CA GLU A 106 4.10 -40.60 -11.02
C GLU A 106 4.65 -39.17 -11.22
N ILE A 107 4.07 -38.40 -12.14
CA ILE A 107 4.49 -37.03 -12.44
C ILE A 107 3.98 -36.04 -11.39
N GLU A 108 2.69 -36.10 -11.06
CA GLU A 108 2.00 -35.09 -10.24
C GLU A 108 1.91 -35.49 -8.76
N GLY A 109 2.23 -36.74 -8.41
CA GLY A 109 2.09 -37.29 -7.04
C GLY A 109 0.65 -37.61 -6.63
N HIS A 110 -0.36 -37.08 -7.34
CA HIS A 110 -1.78 -37.30 -7.06
C HIS A 110 -2.57 -37.64 -8.33
N LEU A 111 -3.77 -38.23 -8.19
CA LEU A 111 -4.65 -38.60 -9.31
C LEU A 111 -5.84 -37.66 -9.52
N TYR A 112 -5.67 -36.38 -9.20
CA TYR A 112 -6.67 -35.38 -9.55
C TYR A 112 -6.39 -34.77 -10.93
N VAL A 113 -6.91 -35.40 -11.97
CA VAL A 113 -6.81 -34.89 -13.34
C VAL A 113 -7.87 -33.81 -13.60
N LYS A 114 -7.43 -32.60 -14.01
CA LYS A 114 -8.29 -31.49 -14.41
C LYS A 114 -9.01 -31.80 -15.73
N GLN A 115 -10.23 -31.30 -15.91
CA GLN A 115 -11.09 -31.65 -17.07
C GLN A 115 -10.45 -31.44 -18.45
N MET A 116 -9.67 -30.36 -18.62
CA MET A 116 -9.04 -30.00 -19.90
C MET A 116 -7.62 -30.55 -20.06
N TYR A 117 -7.19 -31.47 -19.18
CA TYR A 117 -5.85 -32.04 -19.27
C TYR A 117 -5.77 -33.03 -20.44
N ASP A 118 -4.83 -32.74 -21.34
CA ASP A 118 -4.50 -33.56 -22.49
C ASP A 118 -3.08 -34.08 -22.32
N VAL A 119 -2.87 -35.36 -22.62
CA VAL A 119 -1.53 -35.94 -22.58
C VAL A 119 -0.65 -35.26 -23.63
N PRO A 120 0.50 -34.68 -23.25
CA PRO A 120 1.39 -33.99 -24.19
C PRO A 120 1.90 -34.97 -25.25
N GLU A 121 1.94 -34.50 -26.50
CA GLU A 121 2.48 -35.27 -27.62
C GLU A 121 4.00 -35.08 -27.68
N GLY A 122 4.74 -36.17 -27.92
CA GLY A 122 6.21 -36.12 -28.06
C GLY A 122 6.99 -36.18 -26.74
N ASP A 123 6.32 -36.18 -25.58
CA ASP A 123 7.00 -36.36 -24.29
C ASP A 123 7.33 -37.86 -24.07
N PRO A 124 8.62 -38.22 -23.91
CA PRO A 124 9.04 -39.62 -23.78
C PRO A 124 8.57 -40.28 -22.49
N ARG A 125 8.15 -39.51 -21.47
CA ARG A 125 7.57 -40.06 -20.23
C ARG A 125 6.21 -40.72 -20.45
N TRP A 126 5.54 -40.35 -21.53
CA TRP A 126 4.22 -40.86 -21.87
C TRP A 126 4.34 -41.94 -22.94
N PRO A 127 3.68 -43.11 -22.76
CA PRO A 127 3.57 -44.09 -23.83
C PRO A 127 2.96 -43.46 -25.08
N LYS A 128 3.51 -43.77 -26.26
CA LYS A 128 3.02 -43.23 -27.54
C LYS A 128 1.53 -43.50 -27.76
N SER A 129 0.98 -44.56 -27.17
CA SER A 129 -0.45 -44.89 -27.17
C SER A 129 -1.33 -43.81 -26.53
N THR A 130 -0.78 -43.06 -25.57
CA THR A 130 -1.49 -42.08 -24.75
C THR A 130 -1.38 -40.66 -25.27
N TRP A 131 -0.48 -40.37 -26.22
CA TRP A 131 -0.27 -39.02 -26.74
C TRP A 131 -1.55 -38.39 -27.30
N GLY A 132 -1.84 -37.15 -26.91
CA GLY A 132 -3.04 -36.42 -27.30
C GLY A 132 -4.35 -37.01 -26.74
N PHE A 133 -4.26 -37.97 -25.81
CA PHE A 133 -5.41 -38.53 -25.11
C PHE A 133 -6.02 -37.48 -24.17
N LYS A 134 -7.33 -37.31 -24.27
CA LYS A 134 -8.11 -36.33 -23.48
C LYS A 134 -8.34 -36.86 -22.05
N LEU A 135 -7.26 -37.14 -21.33
CA LEU A 135 -7.28 -37.82 -20.03
C LEU A 135 -8.21 -37.12 -19.03
N GLY A 136 -8.19 -35.78 -19.00
CA GLY A 136 -9.05 -34.98 -18.14
C GLY A 136 -10.54 -35.16 -18.42
N SER A 137 -10.92 -35.25 -19.69
CA SER A 137 -12.32 -35.47 -20.10
C SER A 137 -12.78 -36.87 -19.74
N TYR A 138 -11.90 -37.87 -19.86
CA TYR A 138 -12.19 -39.23 -19.42
C TYR A 138 -12.31 -39.31 -17.90
N ALA A 139 -11.36 -38.77 -17.14
CA ALA A 139 -11.40 -38.72 -15.68
C ALA A 139 -12.69 -38.04 -15.17
N GLN A 140 -13.11 -36.94 -15.80
CA GLN A 140 -14.38 -36.29 -15.45
C GLN A 140 -15.59 -37.18 -15.73
N ARG A 141 -15.57 -37.95 -16.82
CA ARG A 141 -16.62 -38.93 -17.13
C ARG A 141 -16.68 -40.03 -16.07
N LEU A 142 -15.54 -40.56 -15.64
CA LEU A 142 -15.47 -41.56 -14.57
C LEU A 142 -16.13 -41.04 -13.29
N ARG A 143 -15.81 -39.80 -12.89
CA ARG A 143 -16.39 -39.19 -11.69
C ARG A 143 -17.91 -39.01 -11.79
N ARG A 144 -18.40 -38.51 -12.94
CA ARG A 144 -19.83 -38.26 -13.16
C ARG A 144 -20.63 -39.57 -13.23
N ASP A 145 -20.07 -40.56 -13.92
CA ASP A 145 -20.76 -41.79 -14.29
C ASP A 145 -20.32 -42.96 -13.37
N LYS A 146 -19.90 -42.67 -12.13
CA LYS A 146 -19.39 -43.66 -11.16
C LYS A 146 -20.37 -44.81 -10.92
N SER A 147 -21.68 -44.53 -10.86
CA SER A 147 -22.73 -45.53 -10.65
C SER A 147 -22.91 -46.52 -11.81
N SER A 148 -22.38 -46.18 -12.99
CA SER A 148 -22.41 -47.04 -14.19
C SER A 148 -21.15 -47.88 -14.37
N LEU A 149 -20.13 -47.71 -13.52
CA LEU A 149 -18.90 -48.50 -13.56
C LEU A 149 -19.11 -49.85 -12.87
N THR A 150 -18.39 -50.88 -13.33
CA THR A 150 -18.40 -52.18 -12.66
C THR A 150 -17.62 -52.11 -11.34
N PRO A 151 -17.95 -52.98 -10.35
CA PRO A 151 -17.18 -53.04 -9.10
C PRO A 151 -15.68 -53.21 -9.33
N ASP A 152 -15.27 -54.10 -10.24
CA ASP A 152 -13.87 -54.35 -10.58
C ASP A 152 -13.17 -53.09 -11.15
N GLN A 153 -13.89 -52.28 -11.94
CA GLN A 153 -13.35 -51.02 -12.46
C GLN A 153 -13.15 -49.99 -11.34
N ILE A 154 -14.10 -49.89 -10.41
CA ILE A 154 -14.00 -49.00 -9.25
C ILE A 154 -12.83 -49.46 -8.38
N GLU A 155 -12.72 -50.76 -8.06
CA GLU A 155 -11.65 -51.32 -7.25
C GLU A 155 -10.27 -51.06 -7.89
N ARG A 156 -10.11 -51.26 -9.20
CA ARG A 156 -8.85 -50.95 -9.89
C ARG A 156 -8.50 -49.47 -9.82
N LEU A 157 -9.48 -48.57 -9.96
CA LEU A 157 -9.27 -47.13 -9.84
C LEU A 157 -8.94 -46.73 -8.40
N ASP A 158 -9.59 -47.33 -7.41
CA ASP A 158 -9.32 -47.12 -5.99
C ASP A 158 -7.91 -47.60 -5.61
N ASN A 159 -7.49 -48.76 -6.13
CA ASN A 159 -6.16 -49.33 -5.90
C ASN A 159 -5.02 -48.44 -6.44
N ILE A 160 -5.25 -47.74 -7.55
CA ILE A 160 -4.26 -46.75 -8.04
C ILE A 160 -4.39 -45.40 -7.30
N GLY A 161 -5.42 -45.19 -6.48
CA GLY A 161 -5.66 -43.97 -5.71
C GLY A 161 -6.42 -42.89 -6.47
N PHE A 162 -7.32 -43.26 -7.38
CA PHE A 162 -8.07 -42.30 -8.21
C PHE A 162 -8.96 -41.38 -7.35
N ILE A 163 -8.83 -40.07 -7.58
CA ILE A 163 -9.58 -39.07 -6.82
C ILE A 163 -10.96 -38.86 -7.44
N TRP A 164 -11.99 -39.42 -6.79
CA TRP A 164 -13.39 -39.32 -7.20
C TRP A 164 -14.01 -37.95 -6.95
N SER A 165 -13.63 -37.29 -5.86
CA SER A 165 -14.17 -35.99 -5.45
C SER A 165 -13.03 -35.08 -5.01
N GLU A 166 -12.85 -33.96 -5.73
CA GLU A 166 -11.85 -32.94 -5.40
C GLU A 166 -12.09 -32.36 -4.00
N VAL A 167 -13.37 -32.15 -3.65
CA VAL A 167 -13.76 -31.54 -2.37
C VAL A 167 -13.45 -32.49 -1.23
N GLN A 168 -13.78 -33.78 -1.36
CA GLN A 168 -13.48 -34.79 -0.34
C GLN A 168 -11.98 -35.00 -0.19
N TRP A 169 -11.25 -35.10 -1.30
CA TRP A 169 -9.79 -35.23 -1.28
C TRP A 169 -9.14 -34.03 -0.58
N ARG A 170 -9.50 -32.80 -0.97
CA ARG A 170 -8.99 -31.60 -0.29
C ARG A 170 -9.36 -31.54 1.19
N TRP A 171 -10.53 -32.04 1.54
CA TRP A 171 -10.96 -32.11 2.93
C TRP A 171 -10.05 -33.01 3.77
N HIS A 172 -9.81 -34.24 3.31
CA HIS A 172 -9.05 -35.23 4.08
C HIS A 172 -7.53 -35.02 4.02
N ASP A 173 -6.97 -34.68 2.86
CA ASP A 173 -5.52 -34.59 2.69
C ASP A 173 -4.95 -33.20 2.98
N PHE A 174 -5.79 -32.14 2.96
CA PHE A 174 -5.34 -30.78 3.21
C PHE A 174 -6.02 -30.15 4.43
N PHE A 175 -7.36 -30.07 4.43
CA PHE A 175 -8.08 -29.33 5.48
C PHE A 175 -7.90 -29.94 6.86
N LEU A 176 -8.20 -31.23 7.05
CA LEU A 176 -8.11 -31.87 8.38
C LEU A 176 -6.67 -31.88 8.93
N PRO A 177 -5.63 -32.25 8.14
CA PRO A 177 -4.24 -32.16 8.60
C PRO A 177 -3.82 -30.73 8.91
N ALA A 178 -4.19 -29.76 8.07
CA ALA A 178 -3.85 -28.36 8.30
C ALA A 178 -4.56 -27.80 9.54
N LEU A 179 -5.82 -28.19 9.78
CA LEU A 179 -6.58 -27.79 10.96
C LEU A 179 -6.01 -28.38 12.25
N ARG A 180 -5.65 -29.67 12.24
CA ARG A 180 -4.94 -30.31 13.36
C ARG A 180 -3.64 -29.58 13.66
N ARG A 181 -2.85 -29.32 12.61
CA ARG A 181 -1.57 -28.63 12.79
C ARG A 181 -1.74 -27.21 13.30
N PHE A 182 -2.76 -26.50 12.82
CA PHE A 182 -3.12 -25.18 13.35
C PHE A 182 -3.48 -25.28 14.84
N PHE A 183 -4.29 -26.25 15.24
CA PHE A 183 -4.64 -26.46 16.64
C PHE A 183 -3.42 -26.73 17.52
N GLU A 184 -2.48 -27.56 17.07
CA GLU A 184 -1.22 -27.82 17.79
C GLU A 184 -0.33 -26.57 17.95
N LEU A 185 -0.32 -25.68 16.96
CA LEU A 185 0.52 -24.47 16.97
C LEU A 185 -0.11 -23.33 17.77
N TYR A 186 -1.43 -23.14 17.65
CA TYR A 186 -2.14 -21.99 18.20
C TYR A 186 -3.03 -22.34 19.41
N GLY A 187 -3.19 -23.62 19.73
CA GLY A 187 -4.01 -24.09 20.86
C GLY A 187 -5.52 -23.97 20.64
N HIS A 188 -5.97 -23.57 19.46
CA HIS A 188 -7.38 -23.39 19.09
C HIS A 188 -7.56 -23.57 17.58
N THR A 189 -8.79 -23.70 17.11
CA THR A 189 -9.10 -23.83 15.67
C THR A 189 -9.69 -22.57 15.04
N VAL A 190 -9.57 -21.42 15.70
CA VAL A 190 -10.06 -20.17 15.15
C VAL A 190 -9.10 -19.66 14.09
N VAL A 191 -9.37 -20.03 12.84
CA VAL A 191 -8.53 -19.65 11.71
C VAL A 191 -9.11 -18.38 11.05
N PRO A 192 -8.33 -17.28 10.91
CA PRO A 192 -8.79 -16.10 10.19
C PRO A 192 -9.17 -16.44 8.75
N ARG A 193 -10.25 -15.85 8.21
CA ARG A 193 -10.78 -16.16 6.87
C ARG A 193 -9.74 -16.11 5.74
N ASN A 194 -8.81 -15.16 5.81
CA ASN A 194 -7.78 -14.97 4.79
C ASN A 194 -6.46 -15.68 5.12
N TYR A 195 -6.43 -16.52 6.16
CA TYR A 195 -5.24 -17.25 6.54
C TYR A 195 -4.86 -18.25 5.46
N ILE A 196 -3.60 -18.14 5.05
CA ILE A 196 -2.94 -19.04 4.12
C ILE A 196 -1.79 -19.67 4.89
N VAL A 197 -1.65 -20.99 4.79
CA VAL A 197 -0.53 -21.71 5.38
C VAL A 197 0.78 -21.10 4.85
N PRO A 198 1.66 -20.59 5.73
CA PRO A 198 2.90 -19.95 5.30
C PRO A 198 3.77 -20.89 4.48
N GLU A 199 4.38 -20.37 3.42
CA GLU A 199 5.40 -21.09 2.65
C GLU A 199 6.72 -21.06 3.41
N GLN A 200 7.52 -22.14 3.31
CA GLN A 200 8.86 -22.25 3.92
C GLN A 200 8.89 -22.22 5.45
N ASP A 201 7.73 -22.36 6.10
CA ASP A 201 7.65 -22.48 7.56
C ASP A 201 7.91 -23.93 7.96
N VAL A 202 8.97 -24.15 8.75
CA VAL A 202 9.39 -25.48 9.24
C VAL A 202 8.32 -26.16 10.08
N HIS A 203 7.42 -25.39 10.68
CA HIS A 203 6.34 -25.94 11.48
C HIS A 203 5.19 -26.48 10.63
N TRP A 204 5.15 -26.23 9.33
CA TRP A 204 4.11 -26.70 8.42
C TRP A 204 4.64 -27.76 7.44
N PRO A 205 3.91 -28.88 7.24
CA PRO A 205 4.22 -29.82 6.17
C PRO A 205 4.27 -29.13 4.81
N THR A 206 5.26 -29.48 3.98
CA THR A 206 5.52 -28.84 2.69
C THR A 206 4.35 -28.95 1.71
N GLU A 207 3.56 -30.01 1.84
CA GLU A 207 2.37 -30.30 1.03
C GLU A 207 1.22 -29.34 1.32
N LEU A 208 1.22 -28.71 2.51
CA LEU A 208 0.17 -27.80 2.95
C LEU A 208 0.52 -26.33 2.69
N TRP A 209 1.75 -26.00 2.29
CA TRP A 209 2.18 -24.63 2.02
C TRP A 209 1.29 -23.96 0.96
N GLY A 210 0.89 -22.71 1.22
CA GLY A 210 -0.01 -21.96 0.34
C GLY A 210 -1.48 -22.39 0.41
N TYR A 211 -1.83 -23.39 1.22
CA TYR A 211 -3.23 -23.82 1.38
C TYR A 211 -4.06 -22.75 2.10
N ARG A 212 -5.22 -22.40 1.54
CA ARG A 212 -6.14 -21.39 2.09
C ARG A 212 -7.00 -21.96 3.22
N LEU A 213 -6.37 -22.37 4.32
CA LEU A 213 -7.03 -23.01 5.46
C LEU A 213 -8.18 -22.14 6.01
N GLY A 214 -7.98 -20.82 6.11
CA GLY A 214 -8.99 -19.90 6.64
C GLY A 214 -10.29 -19.88 5.84
N PHE A 215 -10.18 -19.97 4.52
CA PHE A 215 -11.33 -19.98 3.63
C PHE A 215 -12.16 -21.24 3.80
N THR A 216 -11.51 -22.41 3.80
CA THR A 216 -12.18 -23.71 4.00
C THR A 216 -12.78 -23.83 5.40
N ALA A 217 -12.09 -23.33 6.44
CA ALA A 217 -12.61 -23.31 7.80
C ALA A 217 -13.88 -22.46 7.91
N THR A 218 -13.91 -21.30 7.25
CA THR A 218 -15.09 -20.42 7.20
C THR A 218 -16.27 -21.14 6.53
N GLN A 219 -16.05 -21.79 5.39
CA GLN A 219 -17.10 -22.57 4.71
C GLN A 219 -17.65 -23.71 5.57
N ALA A 220 -16.78 -24.40 6.31
CA ALA A 220 -17.18 -25.47 7.23
C ALA A 220 -18.07 -24.96 8.37
N LEU A 221 -17.78 -23.77 8.91
CA LEU A 221 -18.58 -23.11 9.96
C LEU A 221 -19.91 -22.56 9.43
N GLU A 222 -19.90 -21.97 8.24
CA GLU A 222 -21.10 -21.43 7.56
C GLU A 222 -22.05 -22.52 7.03
N LYS A 223 -21.69 -23.80 7.22
CA LYS A 223 -22.45 -24.99 6.77
C LYS A 223 -22.72 -24.97 5.26
N ASP A 224 -21.72 -24.56 4.48
CA ASP A 224 -21.79 -24.56 3.03
C ASP A 224 -22.18 -25.97 2.51
N HIS A 225 -23.14 -26.03 1.58
CA HIS A 225 -23.68 -27.27 1.02
C HIS A 225 -22.60 -28.19 0.41
N SER A 226 -21.48 -27.63 -0.05
CA SER A 226 -20.37 -28.38 -0.64
C SER A 226 -19.57 -29.20 0.38
N VAL A 227 -19.50 -28.75 1.65
CA VAL A 227 -18.70 -29.38 2.71
C VAL A 227 -19.53 -29.90 3.88
N VAL A 228 -20.83 -29.58 3.96
CA VAL A 228 -21.70 -29.97 5.08
C VAL A 228 -21.73 -31.48 5.35
N GLU A 229 -21.69 -32.30 4.30
CA GLU A 229 -21.62 -33.76 4.44
C GLU A 229 -20.28 -34.20 5.01
N LEU A 230 -19.19 -33.56 4.58
CA LEU A 230 -17.84 -33.87 5.04
C LEU A 230 -17.67 -33.46 6.50
N VAL A 231 -18.17 -32.29 6.90
CA VAL A 231 -18.23 -31.84 8.30
C VAL A 231 -18.98 -32.87 9.16
N ARG A 232 -20.10 -33.40 8.67
CA ARG A 232 -20.87 -34.43 9.39
C ARG A 232 -20.09 -35.73 9.51
N SER A 233 -19.43 -36.16 8.43
CA SER A 233 -18.64 -37.40 8.41
C SER A 233 -17.39 -37.32 9.30
N SER A 234 -16.76 -36.15 9.42
CA SER A 234 -15.55 -35.91 10.22
C SER A 234 -15.86 -35.32 11.60
N LYS A 235 -17.08 -35.48 12.11
CA LYS A 235 -17.53 -34.85 13.36
C LYS A 235 -16.63 -35.19 14.56
N GLU A 236 -16.19 -36.44 14.66
CA GLU A 236 -15.34 -36.90 15.76
C GLU A 236 -13.97 -36.19 15.73
N GLU A 237 -13.31 -36.17 14.58
CA GLU A 237 -12.04 -35.47 14.39
C GLU A 237 -12.16 -33.97 14.66
N LEU A 238 -13.24 -33.33 14.17
CA LEU A 238 -13.50 -31.91 14.41
C LEU A 238 -13.78 -31.61 15.88
N SER A 239 -14.47 -32.51 16.59
CA SER A 239 -14.72 -32.35 18.02
C SER A 239 -13.46 -32.51 18.85
N ALA A 240 -12.53 -33.38 18.44
CA ALA A 240 -11.25 -33.59 19.12
C ALA A 240 -10.35 -32.36 19.12
N VAL A 241 -10.48 -31.49 18.11
CA VAL A 241 -9.76 -30.21 18.02
C VAL A 241 -10.62 -29.02 18.46
N GLU A 242 -11.78 -29.26 19.10
CA GLU A 242 -12.71 -28.21 19.53
C GLU A 242 -13.15 -27.28 18.38
N PHE A 243 -13.30 -27.82 17.15
CA PHE A 243 -13.63 -27.00 15.99
C PHE A 243 -14.98 -26.28 16.12
N GLY A 244 -14.96 -24.95 16.03
CA GLY A 244 -16.15 -24.10 16.06
C GLY A 244 -16.71 -23.82 17.46
N THR A 245 -15.99 -24.16 18.54
CA THR A 245 -16.40 -23.84 19.92
C THR A 245 -15.99 -22.43 20.37
N SER A 246 -14.91 -21.89 19.78
CA SER A 246 -14.27 -20.65 20.19
C SER A 246 -14.39 -19.56 19.11
N THR A 247 -14.42 -18.30 19.54
CA THR A 247 -14.38 -17.12 18.64
C THR A 247 -12.98 -16.52 18.61
N PRO A 248 -12.64 -15.65 17.63
CA PRO A 248 -11.35 -14.98 17.62
C PRO A 248 -11.09 -14.17 18.89
N ASP A 249 -12.14 -13.53 19.41
CA ASP A 249 -12.07 -12.74 20.64
C ASP A 249 -11.85 -13.67 21.84
N SER A 250 -12.61 -14.78 21.95
CA SER A 250 -12.42 -15.71 23.07
C SER A 250 -11.05 -16.39 23.03
N ALA A 251 -10.54 -16.75 21.85
CA ALA A 251 -9.21 -17.36 21.72
C ALA A 251 -8.11 -16.39 22.16
N TRP A 252 -8.25 -15.10 21.83
CA TRP A 252 -7.33 -14.06 22.27
C TRP A 252 -7.41 -13.81 23.78
N GLU A 253 -8.62 -13.53 24.28
CA GLU A 253 -8.88 -13.13 25.67
C GLU A 253 -8.67 -14.26 26.66
N ASP A 254 -9.02 -15.51 26.31
CA ASP A 254 -8.93 -16.63 27.25
C ASP A 254 -7.56 -17.33 27.27
N ARG A 255 -6.80 -17.24 26.17
CA ARG A 255 -5.59 -18.06 25.98
C ARG A 255 -4.35 -17.22 25.74
N ILE A 256 -4.39 -16.34 24.75
CA ILE A 256 -3.19 -15.63 24.29
C ILE A 256 -2.82 -14.49 25.25
N LEU A 257 -3.77 -13.60 25.55
CA LEU A 257 -3.50 -12.44 26.40
C LEU A 257 -3.10 -12.82 27.84
N PRO A 258 -3.79 -13.75 28.53
CA PRO A 258 -3.39 -14.16 29.87
C PRO A 258 -2.03 -14.89 29.88
N ALA A 259 -1.67 -15.59 28.80
CA ALA A 259 -0.36 -16.21 28.68
C ALA A 259 0.75 -15.16 28.52
N LEU A 260 0.50 -14.07 27.78
CA LEU A 260 1.44 -12.95 27.66
C LEU A 260 1.61 -12.22 28.99
N GLU A 261 0.53 -11.95 29.71
CA GLU A 261 0.56 -11.35 31.06
C GLU A 261 1.39 -12.22 32.02
N ALA A 262 1.05 -13.52 32.11
CA ALA A 262 1.80 -14.46 32.94
C ALA A 262 3.28 -14.55 32.53
N PHE A 263 3.58 -14.51 31.23
CA PHE A 263 4.96 -14.50 30.75
C PHE A 263 5.74 -13.30 31.29
N VAL A 264 5.17 -12.09 31.19
CA VAL A 264 5.83 -10.87 31.71
C VAL A 264 5.99 -10.93 33.22
N ASP A 265 4.96 -11.37 33.94
CA ASP A 265 4.98 -11.48 35.40
C ASP A 265 6.04 -12.47 35.91
N ILE A 266 6.19 -13.62 35.22
CA ILE A 266 7.09 -14.70 35.63
C ILE A 266 8.52 -14.44 35.16
N MET A 267 8.69 -14.05 33.88
CA MET A 267 10.00 -13.91 33.25
C MET A 267 10.63 -12.53 33.48
N GLY A 268 9.81 -11.51 33.77
CA GLY A 268 10.27 -10.14 34.03
C GLY A 268 10.76 -9.39 32.78
N HIS A 269 10.52 -9.93 31.59
CA HIS A 269 10.85 -9.31 30.31
C HIS A 269 9.81 -9.66 29.25
N THR A 270 9.86 -8.96 28.12
CA THR A 270 8.86 -9.07 27.05
C THR A 270 9.35 -9.83 25.81
N GLU A 271 10.62 -10.27 25.82
CA GLU A 271 11.20 -11.09 24.76
C GLU A 271 10.80 -12.57 24.92
N VAL A 272 9.84 -13.02 24.12
CA VAL A 272 9.41 -14.43 24.07
C VAL A 272 10.21 -15.16 22.99
N ASP A 273 10.99 -16.16 23.37
CA ASP A 273 11.70 -17.04 22.43
C ASP A 273 10.71 -17.75 21.49
N GLU A 274 11.01 -17.88 20.20
CA GLU A 274 10.10 -18.49 19.21
C GLU A 274 9.71 -19.93 19.56
N GLU A 275 10.60 -20.70 20.19
CA GLU A 275 10.35 -22.08 20.59
C GLU A 275 9.64 -22.20 21.94
N PHE A 276 9.36 -21.07 22.62
CA PHE A 276 8.74 -21.09 23.95
C PHE A 276 7.33 -21.68 23.92
N ILE A 277 7.12 -22.67 24.80
CA ILE A 277 5.85 -23.35 25.03
C ILE A 277 5.41 -23.08 26.47
N VAL A 278 4.16 -22.65 26.65
CA VAL A 278 3.57 -22.40 27.96
C VAL A 278 3.57 -23.70 28.78
N PRO A 279 4.28 -23.74 29.94
CA PRO A 279 4.29 -24.88 30.83
C PRO A 279 2.89 -25.24 31.34
N SER A 280 2.63 -26.53 31.50
CA SER A 280 1.36 -27.04 32.04
C SER A 280 1.32 -27.06 33.57
N GLU A 281 1.74 -25.96 34.20
CA GLU A 281 1.85 -25.84 35.65
C GLU A 281 1.54 -24.43 36.15
N SER A 282 1.17 -24.31 37.42
CA SER A 282 0.99 -23.01 38.07
C SER A 282 2.33 -22.24 38.12
N PRO A 283 2.37 -20.93 37.83
CA PRO A 283 1.25 -19.99 37.79
C PRO A 283 0.66 -19.72 36.38
N TRP A 284 0.97 -20.55 35.37
CA TRP A 284 0.47 -20.36 34.01
C TRP A 284 -1.04 -20.65 33.90
N PRO A 285 -1.79 -19.87 33.11
CA PRO A 285 -3.22 -20.10 32.91
C PRO A 285 -3.51 -21.47 32.27
N GLU A 286 -4.43 -22.25 32.84
CA GLU A 286 -4.70 -23.63 32.42
C GLU A 286 -5.13 -23.73 30.94
N LYS A 287 -5.91 -22.76 30.45
CA LYS A 287 -6.36 -22.71 29.06
C LYS A 287 -5.23 -22.44 28.05
N SER A 288 -4.10 -21.95 28.55
CA SER A 288 -2.91 -21.61 27.75
C SER A 288 -1.84 -22.70 27.80
N TRP A 289 -2.00 -23.75 28.62
CA TRP A 289 -1.04 -24.83 28.73
C TRP A 289 -0.76 -25.50 27.38
N GLY A 290 0.52 -25.69 27.07
CA GLY A 290 0.97 -26.27 25.79
C GLY A 290 0.89 -25.31 24.59
N LEU A 291 0.43 -24.07 24.77
CA LEU A 291 0.44 -23.05 23.73
C LEU A 291 1.88 -22.71 23.35
N ARG A 292 2.21 -22.78 22.05
CA ARG A 292 3.50 -22.31 21.52
C ARG A 292 3.55 -20.79 21.47
N LEU A 293 3.53 -20.15 22.63
CA LEU A 293 3.37 -18.71 22.78
C LEU A 293 4.43 -17.91 21.98
N GLY A 294 5.67 -18.40 21.92
CA GLY A 294 6.72 -17.81 21.08
C GLY A 294 6.37 -17.71 19.61
N HIS A 295 6.00 -18.84 19.01
CA HIS A 295 5.54 -18.91 17.62
C HIS A 295 4.31 -18.01 17.40
N VAL A 296 3.34 -18.06 18.32
CA VAL A 296 2.11 -17.24 18.24
C VAL A 296 2.46 -15.75 18.21
N VAL A 297 3.35 -15.31 19.09
CA VAL A 297 3.87 -13.94 19.17
C VAL A 297 4.52 -13.51 17.86
N VAL A 298 5.41 -14.32 17.27
CA VAL A 298 6.05 -14.03 15.98
C VAL A 298 5.02 -13.86 14.86
N LYS A 299 3.97 -14.69 14.84
CA LYS A 299 2.91 -14.64 13.82
C LYS A 299 1.93 -13.47 14.01
N ILE A 300 1.63 -13.11 15.25
CA ILE A 300 0.87 -11.90 15.60
C ILE A 300 1.65 -10.66 15.13
N CYS A 301 2.95 -10.61 15.45
CA CYS A 301 3.85 -9.52 15.08
C CYS A 301 3.91 -9.32 13.56
N SER A 302 4.06 -10.39 12.80
CA SER A 302 4.09 -10.34 11.32
C SER A 302 2.74 -10.01 10.65
N LYS A 303 1.71 -9.64 11.41
CA LYS A 303 0.35 -9.29 10.96
C LYS A 303 -0.38 -10.41 10.22
N HIS A 304 -0.03 -11.68 10.47
CA HIS A 304 -0.65 -12.82 9.79
C HIS A 304 -1.91 -13.36 10.48
N ILE A 305 -2.08 -13.11 11.78
CA ILE A 305 -3.19 -13.63 12.60
C ILE A 305 -3.54 -12.58 13.68
N TYR A 306 -4.81 -12.48 14.08
CA TYR A 306 -5.29 -11.63 15.19
C TYR A 306 -5.09 -10.12 15.04
N ALA A 307 -5.00 -9.61 13.82
CA ALA A 307 -4.76 -8.18 13.58
C ALA A 307 -5.76 -7.26 14.29
N THR A 308 -7.05 -7.62 14.34
CA THR A 308 -8.09 -6.79 15.01
C THR A 308 -7.94 -6.81 16.53
N GLN A 309 -7.82 -8.00 17.12
CA GLN A 309 -7.68 -8.19 18.57
C GLN A 309 -6.40 -7.55 19.09
N LEU A 310 -5.31 -7.68 18.33
CA LEU A 310 -4.05 -7.03 18.61
C LEU A 310 -4.21 -5.51 18.67
N GLN A 311 -4.88 -4.89 17.68
CA GLN A 311 -5.12 -3.44 17.69
C GLN A 311 -5.91 -2.98 18.93
N GLN A 312 -6.86 -3.79 19.40
CA GLN A 312 -7.64 -3.50 20.60
C GLN A 312 -6.80 -3.68 21.88
N ALA A 313 -5.97 -4.71 21.95
CA ALA A 313 -5.13 -5.03 23.10
C ALA A 313 -3.83 -4.21 23.18
N LYS A 314 -3.50 -3.44 22.13
CA LYS A 314 -2.27 -2.63 22.06
C LYS A 314 -2.01 -1.74 23.28
N PRO A 315 -2.98 -0.97 23.80
CA PRO A 315 -2.72 -0.10 24.96
C PRO A 315 -2.28 -0.90 26.19
N HIS A 316 -2.98 -2.00 26.47
CA HIS A 316 -2.69 -2.90 27.58
C HIS A 316 -1.32 -3.58 27.44
N LEU A 317 -0.99 -4.06 26.24
CA LEU A 317 0.32 -4.65 25.97
C LEU A 317 1.47 -3.64 26.14
N ARG A 318 1.24 -2.35 25.86
CA ARG A 318 2.24 -1.30 26.13
C ARG A 318 2.45 -1.07 27.62
N GLU A 319 1.38 -1.11 28.43
CA GLU A 319 1.49 -1.03 29.89
C GLU A 319 2.32 -2.18 30.47
N LEU A 320 2.22 -3.37 29.87
CA LEU A 320 3.05 -4.54 30.20
C LEU A 320 4.51 -4.43 29.72
N GLY A 321 4.90 -3.35 29.04
CA GLY A 321 6.29 -3.12 28.62
C GLY A 321 6.71 -3.84 27.32
N PHE A 322 5.76 -4.31 26.52
CA PHE A 322 6.06 -4.94 25.24
C PHE A 322 6.51 -3.91 24.19
N SER A 323 7.81 -3.89 23.86
CA SER A 323 8.41 -2.96 22.90
C SER A 323 8.68 -3.63 21.54
N TRP A 324 7.62 -4.01 20.85
CA TRP A 324 7.78 -4.69 19.56
C TRP A 324 8.16 -3.72 18.44
N SER A 325 9.33 -3.90 17.84
CA SER A 325 9.70 -3.26 16.56
C SER A 325 8.75 -3.66 15.41
N VAL A 326 8.05 -4.80 15.55
CA VAL A 326 7.10 -5.34 14.56
C VAL A 326 5.64 -4.90 14.82
N LEU A 327 5.25 -4.58 16.07
CA LEU A 327 3.94 -3.93 16.32
C LEU A 327 3.92 -2.45 15.94
N ARG A 328 5.09 -1.82 15.79
CA ARG A 328 5.28 -0.45 15.31
C ARG A 328 4.98 -0.26 13.80
N GLY A 329 4.19 -1.17 13.23
CA GLY A 329 3.77 -1.14 11.83
C GLY A 329 4.93 -1.10 10.83
N LYS A 330 4.65 -0.60 9.63
CA LYS A 330 5.67 -0.45 8.56
C LYS A 330 6.80 0.53 8.91
N TYR A 331 6.59 1.41 9.90
CA TYR A 331 7.54 2.47 10.27
C TYR A 331 8.59 2.00 11.28
N GLY A 332 8.22 1.13 12.23
CA GLY A 332 9.16 0.63 13.24
C GLY A 332 10.29 -0.23 12.71
N ARG A 333 10.03 -1.04 11.68
CA ARG A 333 11.00 -2.02 11.19
C ARG A 333 12.17 -1.41 10.43
N GLN A 334 11.89 -0.42 9.57
CA GLN A 334 12.88 0.12 8.63
C GLN A 334 13.04 1.64 8.76
N LEU A 335 11.94 2.38 8.99
CA LEU A 335 12.00 3.83 9.06
C LEU A 335 12.68 4.31 10.34
N LEU A 336 12.32 3.78 11.52
CA LEU A 336 12.95 4.20 12.78
C LEU A 336 14.46 3.90 12.81
N PRO A 337 14.95 2.68 12.53
CA PRO A 337 16.39 2.42 12.50
C PRO A 337 17.14 3.30 11.49
N ALA A 338 16.58 3.46 10.29
CA ALA A 338 17.18 4.32 9.27
C ALA A 338 17.22 5.80 9.70
N LEU A 339 16.16 6.30 10.35
CA LEU A 339 16.10 7.68 10.82
C LEU A 339 17.03 7.92 12.01
N THR A 340 17.20 6.94 12.90
CA THR A 340 18.16 6.97 14.01
C THR A 340 19.60 7.10 13.49
N VAL A 341 19.99 6.26 12.52
CA VAL A 341 21.33 6.34 11.89
C VAL A 341 21.50 7.67 11.16
N TYR A 342 20.48 8.11 10.41
CA TYR A 342 20.50 9.40 9.75
C TYR A 342 20.76 10.55 10.73
N ARG A 343 20.04 10.58 11.85
CA ARG A 343 20.21 11.59 12.90
C ARG A 343 21.59 11.50 13.54
N ALA A 344 22.12 10.31 13.77
CA ALA A 344 23.46 10.14 14.34
C ALA A 344 24.55 10.72 13.43
N ILE A 345 24.40 10.59 12.11
CA ILE A 345 25.36 11.10 11.11
C ILE A 345 25.20 12.62 10.88
N HIS A 346 23.96 13.09 10.73
CA HIS A 346 23.67 14.47 10.31
C HIS A 346 23.27 15.41 11.45
N GLY A 347 23.03 14.88 12.65
CA GLY A 347 22.60 15.63 13.83
C GLY A 347 21.12 16.03 13.84
N HIS A 348 20.34 15.68 12.80
CA HIS A 348 18.93 16.05 12.65
C HIS A 348 18.11 15.00 11.88
N ALA A 349 16.78 15.04 12.01
CA ALA A 349 15.85 14.13 11.32
C ALA A 349 15.33 14.66 9.96
N ASP A 350 15.79 15.83 9.51
CA ASP A 350 15.41 16.40 8.21
C ASP A 350 16.11 15.71 7.04
N VAL A 351 15.47 14.68 6.50
CA VAL A 351 15.96 13.91 5.35
C VAL A 351 15.65 14.62 4.03
N PRO A 352 16.66 14.85 3.15
CA PRO A 352 16.49 15.47 1.85
C PRO A 352 15.54 14.70 0.92
N PRO A 353 14.79 15.40 0.06
CA PRO A 353 13.95 14.75 -0.94
C PRO A 353 14.81 13.88 -1.87
N GLY A 354 14.43 12.61 -2.00
CA GLY A 354 15.15 11.63 -2.84
C GLY A 354 16.32 10.92 -2.16
N PHE A 355 16.58 11.15 -0.87
CA PHE A 355 17.59 10.39 -0.14
C PHE A 355 17.27 8.89 -0.09
N ILE A 356 18.28 8.10 -0.45
CA ILE A 356 18.28 6.63 -0.41
C ILE A 356 19.46 6.23 0.47
N VAL A 357 19.23 5.26 1.37
CA VAL A 357 20.27 4.75 2.26
C VAL A 357 21.45 4.22 1.45
N PRO A 358 22.68 4.75 1.63
CA PRO A 358 23.86 4.32 0.89
C PRO A 358 24.33 2.93 1.33
N GLN A 359 25.05 2.23 0.45
CA GLN A 359 25.75 0.99 0.77
C GLN A 359 27.05 1.30 1.53
N ASP A 360 26.90 1.78 2.75
CA ASP A 360 28.00 2.22 3.62
C ASP A 360 27.96 1.40 4.93
N PRO A 361 29.11 0.94 5.47
CA PRO A 361 29.20 0.24 6.75
C PRO A 361 28.59 0.98 7.94
N ALA A 362 28.45 2.31 7.88
CA ALA A 362 27.77 3.10 8.90
C ALA A 362 26.24 2.81 8.96
N TRP A 363 25.70 2.16 7.94
CA TRP A 363 24.28 1.79 7.84
C TRP A 363 24.11 0.26 7.91
N PRO A 364 23.07 -0.23 8.60
CA PRO A 364 22.70 -1.64 8.58
C PRO A 364 22.50 -2.15 7.15
N SER A 365 23.06 -3.33 6.84
CA SER A 365 23.10 -3.88 5.48
C SER A 365 21.71 -4.20 4.92
N ASP A 366 20.75 -4.47 5.79
CA ASP A 366 19.33 -4.70 5.48
C ASP A 366 18.59 -3.43 5.06
N LEU A 367 19.15 -2.25 5.31
CA LEU A 367 18.57 -0.95 4.96
C LEU A 367 19.18 -0.35 3.69
N TRP A 368 20.22 -0.95 3.12
CA TRP A 368 20.87 -0.43 1.91
C TRP A 368 19.90 -0.35 0.73
N GLY A 369 19.82 0.83 0.09
CA GLY A 369 18.87 1.07 -0.99
C GLY A 369 17.45 1.42 -0.53
N TYR A 370 17.19 1.49 0.78
CA TYR A 370 15.90 1.91 1.33
C TYR A 370 15.63 3.39 1.01
N ARG A 371 14.47 3.66 0.40
CA ARG A 371 14.04 5.01 0.01
C ARG A 371 13.49 5.80 1.19
N LEU A 372 14.35 6.09 2.18
CA LEU A 372 13.98 6.76 3.42
C LEU A 372 13.20 8.06 3.19
N ALA A 373 13.63 8.91 2.25
CA ALA A 373 12.93 10.16 1.94
C ALA A 373 11.50 9.97 1.43
N GLY A 374 11.26 8.93 0.62
CA GLY A 374 9.94 8.62 0.10
C GLY A 374 8.99 8.14 1.20
N GLN A 375 9.52 7.36 2.15
CA GLN A 375 8.76 6.85 3.28
C GLN A 375 8.42 7.95 4.28
N ILE A 376 9.36 8.86 4.55
CA ILE A 376 9.13 10.07 5.36
C ILE A 376 8.07 10.97 4.70
N ALA A 377 8.12 11.16 3.37
CA ALA A 377 7.11 11.96 2.67
C ALA A 377 5.71 11.34 2.79
N GLY A 378 5.60 10.01 2.72
CA GLY A 378 4.36 9.28 2.96
C GLY A 378 3.88 9.42 4.41
N LEU A 379 4.78 9.26 5.37
CA LEU A 379 4.52 9.41 6.81
C LEU A 379 4.05 10.83 7.15
N ARG A 380 4.62 11.87 6.55
CA ARG A 380 4.16 13.25 6.76
C ARG A 380 2.78 13.51 6.17
N ARG A 381 2.45 12.88 5.03
CA ARG A 381 1.18 13.10 4.33
C ARG A 381 0.01 12.32 4.94
N PHE A 382 0.26 11.09 5.37
CA PHE A 382 -0.79 10.17 5.80
C PHE A 382 -0.64 9.73 7.27
N GLY A 383 0.54 9.91 7.86
CA GLY A 383 0.88 9.46 9.21
C GLY A 383 0.01 10.02 10.33
N PRO A 384 -0.39 11.31 10.35
CA PRO A 384 -1.26 11.83 11.41
C PRO A 384 -2.59 11.08 11.55
N ASN A 385 -3.03 10.38 10.49
CA ASN A 385 -4.25 9.58 10.47
C ASN A 385 -3.96 8.06 10.30
N ASP A 386 -2.70 7.64 10.37
CA ASP A 386 -2.27 6.25 10.18
C ASP A 386 -2.08 5.59 11.56
N PRO A 387 -2.86 4.57 11.94
CA PRO A 387 -2.72 3.88 13.22
C PRO A 387 -1.31 3.33 13.47
N ASP A 388 -0.61 2.90 12.41
CA ASP A 388 0.76 2.40 12.50
C ASP A 388 1.78 3.53 12.78
N ALA A 389 1.47 4.79 12.43
CA ALA A 389 2.31 5.95 12.72
C ALA A 389 2.13 6.45 14.16
N LEU A 390 0.90 6.36 14.69
CA LEU A 390 0.61 6.62 16.10
C LEU A 390 1.37 5.66 17.04
N ASP A 391 1.73 4.46 16.55
CA ASP A 391 2.53 3.50 17.31
C ASP A 391 4.00 3.89 17.48
N VAL A 392 4.50 4.80 16.66
CA VAL A 392 5.91 5.24 16.68
C VAL A 392 6.04 6.73 16.99
N ILE A 393 4.95 7.38 17.40
CA ILE A 393 4.93 8.84 17.54
C ILE A 393 5.93 9.32 18.59
N ASP A 394 5.99 8.66 19.76
CA ASP A 394 6.92 9.01 20.83
C ASP A 394 8.38 8.81 20.40
N ASP A 395 8.67 7.78 19.61
CA ASP A 395 10.02 7.54 19.07
C ASP A 395 10.40 8.57 18.01
N LEU A 396 9.44 8.95 17.15
CA LEU A 396 9.62 9.99 16.15
C LEU A 396 9.88 11.34 16.83
N GLU A 397 9.11 11.68 17.87
CA GLU A 397 9.33 12.87 18.69
C GLU A 397 10.70 12.84 19.37
N ALA A 398 11.09 11.72 19.99
CA ALA A 398 12.41 11.55 20.59
C ALA A 398 13.54 11.70 19.56
N LEU A 399 13.32 11.30 18.31
CA LEU A 399 14.23 11.49 17.17
C LEU A 399 14.24 12.92 16.61
N GLY A 400 13.35 13.80 17.06
CA GLY A 400 13.19 15.17 16.55
C GLY A 400 12.55 15.20 15.16
N PHE A 401 11.72 14.21 14.83
CA PHE A 401 10.99 14.13 13.58
C PHE A 401 9.74 15.01 13.63
N ALA A 402 9.66 15.97 12.72
CA ALA A 402 8.46 16.80 12.56
C ALA A 402 7.55 16.26 11.44
N PHE A 403 6.25 16.09 11.76
CA PHE A 403 5.20 15.80 10.79
C PHE A 403 4.96 16.99 9.86
N ASP A 404 4.92 18.21 10.40
CA ASP A 404 4.90 19.44 9.61
C ASP A 404 6.30 20.08 9.56
N ILE A 405 6.96 19.91 8.41
CA ILE A 405 8.27 20.52 8.11
C ILE A 405 8.16 22.05 8.08
N GLN A 406 7.05 22.58 7.60
CA GLN A 406 6.84 24.02 7.48
C GLN A 406 6.65 24.63 8.87
N GLU A 407 5.89 24.00 9.75
CA GLU A 407 5.74 24.45 11.14
C GLU A 407 7.04 24.35 11.95
N ASN A 408 7.79 23.25 11.82
CA ASN A 408 9.07 23.14 12.52
C ASN A 408 10.13 24.10 11.97
N SER A 409 10.22 24.23 10.63
CA SER A 409 11.08 25.22 9.99
C SER A 409 10.66 26.66 10.32
N TRP A 410 9.36 26.90 10.49
CA TRP A 410 8.82 28.18 10.94
C TRP A 410 9.32 28.51 12.34
N ASN A 411 9.09 27.62 13.31
CA ASN A 411 9.41 27.83 14.71
C ASN A 411 10.93 27.87 14.99
N GLU A 412 11.72 27.02 14.32
CA GLU A 412 13.15 26.92 14.59
C GLU A 412 14.03 27.86 13.75
N LYS A 413 13.53 28.35 12.61
CA LYS A 413 14.35 29.13 11.64
C LYS A 413 13.69 30.44 11.26
N VAL A 414 12.46 30.40 10.72
CA VAL A 414 11.86 31.58 10.06
C VAL A 414 11.41 32.63 11.06
N LEU A 415 10.65 32.26 12.09
CA LEU A 415 10.15 33.20 13.09
C LEU A 415 11.30 33.81 13.92
N PRO A 416 12.26 33.03 14.46
CA PRO A 416 13.41 33.60 15.17
C PRO A 416 14.28 34.51 14.28
N ALA A 417 14.44 34.17 12.99
CA ALA A 417 15.17 35.05 12.07
C ALA A 417 14.38 36.32 11.73
N LEU A 418 13.05 36.30 11.70
CA LEU A 418 12.23 37.51 11.57
C LEU A 418 12.35 38.36 12.84
N GLU A 419 12.30 37.77 14.03
CA GLU A 419 12.48 38.48 15.31
C GLU A 419 13.83 39.19 15.37
N VAL A 420 14.94 38.47 15.08
CA VAL A 420 16.27 39.08 15.01
C VAL A 420 16.35 40.17 13.93
N PHE A 421 15.68 39.98 12.78
CA PHE A 421 15.60 41.03 11.76
C PHE A 421 14.87 42.28 12.28
N HIS A 422 13.76 42.12 12.99
CA HIS A 422 13.04 43.22 13.60
C HIS A 422 13.86 43.91 14.69
N GLU A 423 14.59 43.17 15.52
CA GLU A 423 15.48 43.72 16.54
C GLU A 423 16.62 44.55 15.94
N VAL A 424 17.22 44.07 14.85
CA VAL A 424 18.37 44.73 14.19
C VAL A 424 17.93 45.92 13.33
N PHE A 425 16.81 45.83 12.63
CA PHE A 425 16.39 46.81 11.62
C PHE A 425 15.13 47.60 11.99
N GLY A 426 14.47 47.29 13.11
CA GLY A 426 13.27 47.98 13.60
C GLY A 426 12.02 47.81 12.74
N HIS A 427 12.04 46.96 11.72
CA HIS A 427 10.91 46.71 10.82
C HIS A 427 10.98 45.33 10.17
N LEU A 428 9.84 44.79 9.72
CA LEU A 428 9.79 43.50 8.99
C LEU A 428 9.65 43.63 7.46
N ASN A 429 10.05 44.77 6.90
CA ASN A 429 10.20 44.99 5.45
C ASN A 429 11.46 44.31 4.87
N VAL A 430 11.61 43.01 5.09
CA VAL A 430 12.78 42.25 4.64
C VAL A 430 12.95 42.39 3.10
N PRO A 431 14.11 42.89 2.61
CA PRO A 431 14.39 43.00 1.18
C PRO A 431 14.39 41.64 0.50
N GLN A 432 13.85 41.51 -0.72
CA GLN A 432 13.68 40.22 -1.39
C GLN A 432 14.97 39.38 -1.50
N ARG A 433 16.12 40.04 -1.70
CA ARG A 433 17.42 39.40 -1.86
C ARG A 433 18.17 39.18 -0.55
N PHE A 434 17.57 39.52 0.59
CA PHE A 434 18.20 39.37 1.90
C PHE A 434 18.41 37.90 2.24
N VAL A 435 19.63 37.59 2.66
CA VAL A 435 20.09 36.28 3.13
C VAL A 435 20.60 36.47 4.54
N VAL A 436 20.22 35.55 5.45
CA VAL A 436 20.62 35.61 6.85
C VAL A 436 22.15 35.44 6.96
N PRO A 437 22.87 36.40 7.54
CA PRO A 437 24.30 36.30 7.80
C PRO A 437 24.66 35.12 8.71
N ALA A 438 25.79 34.45 8.44
CA ALA A 438 26.30 33.35 9.25
C ALA A 438 27.08 33.84 10.49
N GLU A 439 26.51 34.78 11.23
CA GLU A 439 27.11 35.44 12.39
C GLU A 439 26.05 35.75 13.46
N GLU A 440 26.48 35.96 14.70
CA GLU A 440 25.58 36.41 15.77
C GLU A 440 25.12 37.85 15.50
N PRO A 441 23.85 38.23 15.77
CA PRO A 441 22.86 37.55 16.62
C PRO A 441 21.94 36.55 15.91
N TRP A 442 22.19 36.18 14.65
CA TRP A 442 21.27 35.34 13.87
C TRP A 442 21.26 33.87 14.32
N PRO A 443 20.10 33.19 14.32
CA PRO A 443 20.01 31.78 14.71
C PRO A 443 20.87 30.91 13.79
N LYS A 444 21.70 30.03 14.36
CA LYS A 444 22.62 29.16 13.58
C LYS A 444 21.91 28.31 12.53
N ARG A 445 20.67 27.86 12.83
CA ARG A 445 19.84 27.07 11.91
C ARG A 445 19.25 27.89 10.76
N ALA A 446 19.29 29.22 10.86
CA ALA A 446 18.78 30.16 9.87
C ALA A 446 19.90 30.75 8.99
N TRP A 447 21.18 30.47 9.25
CA TRP A 447 22.30 30.96 8.43
C TRP A 447 22.16 30.58 6.96
N ASP A 448 22.53 31.50 6.06
CA ASP A 448 22.40 31.39 4.60
C ASP A 448 20.96 31.22 4.08
N MET A 449 19.96 31.31 4.96
CA MET A 449 18.55 31.24 4.59
C MET A 449 18.15 32.52 3.84
N LYS A 450 17.47 32.37 2.71
CA LYS A 450 16.92 33.48 1.90
C LYS A 450 15.67 34.08 2.54
N LEU A 451 15.80 34.64 3.75
CA LEU A 451 14.71 35.19 4.56
C LEU A 451 13.88 36.23 3.78
N GLY A 452 14.49 37.03 2.90
CA GLY A 452 13.77 37.97 2.04
C GLY A 452 12.80 37.34 1.05
N THR A 453 13.13 36.17 0.53
CA THR A 453 12.25 35.41 -0.37
C THR A 453 11.12 34.75 0.40
N ILE A 454 11.40 34.27 1.62
CA ILE A 454 10.43 33.67 2.54
C ILE A 454 9.43 34.73 3.02
N ALA A 455 9.89 35.88 3.51
CA ALA A 455 9.05 37.00 3.92
C ALA A 455 8.09 37.42 2.80
N ARG A 456 8.60 37.61 1.58
CA ARG A 456 7.75 37.86 0.40
C ARG A 456 6.78 36.73 0.11
N GLY A 457 7.17 35.47 0.35
CA GLY A 457 6.31 34.30 0.23
C GLY A 457 5.11 34.35 1.19
N ILE A 458 5.36 34.69 2.46
CA ILE A 458 4.33 34.88 3.49
C ILE A 458 3.37 36.00 3.07
N ARG A 459 3.89 37.16 2.67
CA ARG A 459 3.08 38.31 2.25
C ARG A 459 2.11 37.95 1.11
N ASN A 460 2.58 37.21 0.12
CA ASN A 460 1.74 36.84 -1.03
C ASN A 460 0.82 35.63 -0.76
N GLY A 461 0.74 35.16 0.49
CA GLY A 461 -0.02 33.98 0.88
C GLY A 461 0.45 32.73 0.13
N ARG A 462 1.77 32.54 0.01
CA ARG A 462 2.38 31.37 -0.64
C ARG A 462 3.07 30.50 0.41
N GLN A 463 4.37 30.67 0.61
CA GLN A 463 5.14 29.84 1.53
C GLN A 463 4.93 30.30 2.97
N TYR A 464 4.74 29.36 3.91
CA TYR A 464 4.49 29.58 5.34
C TYR A 464 3.24 30.41 5.68
N CYS A 465 2.25 30.52 4.79
CA CYS A 465 1.08 31.37 5.05
C CYS A 465 0.16 30.83 6.15
N GLU A 466 0.04 29.50 6.28
CA GLU A 466 -0.74 28.87 7.35
C GLU A 466 -0.08 29.07 8.71
N GLN A 467 1.23 28.87 8.80
CA GLN A 467 2.03 29.07 10.01
C GLN A 467 2.06 30.55 10.43
N ALA A 468 2.15 31.45 9.46
CA ALA A 468 2.11 32.89 9.70
C ALA A 468 0.72 33.38 10.15
N GLU A 469 -0.37 32.78 9.65
CA GLU A 469 -1.73 33.06 10.14
C GLU A 469 -1.96 32.49 11.55
N ALA A 470 -1.40 31.31 11.85
CA ALA A 470 -1.43 30.74 13.21
C ALA A 470 -0.65 31.58 14.24
N HIS A 471 0.41 32.27 13.82
CA HIS A 471 1.22 33.18 14.64
C HIS A 471 0.94 34.66 14.33
N ARG A 472 -0.27 34.97 13.86
CA ARG A 472 -0.64 36.31 13.39
C ARG A 472 -0.50 37.37 14.47
N ASP A 473 -0.87 37.06 15.71
CA ASP A 473 -0.74 37.99 16.83
C ASP A 473 0.72 38.38 17.09
N ARG A 474 1.63 37.40 17.08
CA ARG A 474 3.07 37.64 17.22
C ARG A 474 3.65 38.42 16.05
N LEU A 475 3.21 38.13 14.83
CA LEU A 475 3.61 38.89 13.65
C LEU A 475 3.00 40.30 13.61
N MET A 476 1.84 40.53 14.25
CA MET A 476 1.28 41.86 14.46
C MET A 476 2.08 42.66 15.49
N GLU A 477 2.50 42.03 16.58
CA GLU A 477 3.40 42.66 17.56
C GLU A 477 4.72 43.12 16.95
N LEU A 478 5.19 42.45 15.88
CA LEU A 478 6.41 42.78 15.15
C LEU A 478 6.15 43.62 13.88
N ASP A 479 4.94 44.16 13.70
CA ASP A 479 4.53 44.97 12.56
C ASP A 479 4.79 44.33 11.16
N PHE A 480 4.45 43.04 11.01
CA PHE A 480 4.64 42.32 9.74
C PHE A 480 3.67 42.79 8.62
N PRO A 481 4.15 43.16 7.42
CA PRO A 481 3.32 43.77 6.39
C PRO A 481 2.65 42.74 5.45
N TRP A 482 1.35 42.48 5.60
CA TRP A 482 0.55 41.50 4.84
C TRP A 482 0.01 41.98 3.47
N LYS A 483 -0.35 41.05 2.55
CA LYS A 483 -0.98 41.33 1.24
C LYS A 483 -2.37 40.64 1.16
N VAL A 484 -3.44 41.38 0.91
CA VAL A 484 -4.84 40.90 0.91
C VAL A 484 -5.15 40.05 -0.34
N LYS A 485 -5.81 38.88 -0.24
CA LYS A 485 -6.21 38.01 -1.39
C LYS A 485 -7.72 38.10 -1.72
N PRO A 486 -8.14 38.02 -3.01
CA PRO A 486 -9.54 37.98 -3.45
C PRO A 486 -10.05 36.54 -3.71
N THR A 487 -11.31 36.22 -3.40
CA THR A 487 -11.96 34.92 -3.70
C THR A 487 -13.09 35.05 -4.73
N GLU A 488 -13.25 34.01 -5.57
CA GLU A 488 -14.05 33.98 -6.81
C GLU A 488 -15.51 33.55 -6.60
N GLY A 489 -16.45 34.18 -7.33
CA GLY A 489 -17.75 33.58 -7.65
C GLY A 489 -19.03 34.39 -7.48
N GLY A 490 -18.99 35.73 -7.60
CA GLY A 490 -20.16 36.60 -7.78
C GLY A 490 -19.79 37.78 -8.68
N GLU A 491 -20.65 38.12 -9.64
CA GLU A 491 -20.41 39.05 -10.75
C GLU A 491 -19.87 40.43 -10.31
N HIS A 492 -18.87 40.91 -11.05
CA HIS A 492 -18.03 42.07 -10.72
C HIS A 492 -18.81 43.33 -10.31
N PRO A 493 -18.34 44.01 -9.24
CA PRO A 493 -18.32 45.45 -9.17
C PRO A 493 -16.85 45.91 -9.09
N THR A 494 -16.31 46.43 -10.19
CA THR A 494 -15.22 47.41 -10.08
C THR A 494 -15.71 48.53 -9.18
N SER A 495 -14.98 48.80 -8.11
CA SER A 495 -15.33 49.74 -7.03
C SER A 495 -16.40 49.25 -6.05
N LEU A 496 -16.12 49.49 -4.76
CA LEU A 496 -17.02 49.65 -3.60
C LEU A 496 -16.70 48.72 -2.41
N TRP A 497 -15.69 49.13 -1.64
CA TRP A 497 -15.72 48.94 -0.19
C TRP A 497 -16.79 49.89 0.40
N HIS A 498 -18.06 49.47 0.55
CA HIS A 498 -19.00 50.18 1.43
C HIS A 498 -20.10 49.26 2.04
N HIS A 499 -20.00 49.08 3.38
CA HIS A 499 -21.02 49.01 4.46
C HIS A 499 -22.10 47.90 4.48
N ALA A 500 -22.50 47.31 5.62
CA ALA A 500 -22.98 47.93 6.88
C ALA A 500 -23.05 46.91 8.06
N PRO A 501 -23.64 47.21 9.24
CA PRO A 501 -23.32 48.27 10.22
C PRO A 501 -23.01 47.66 11.61
N ARG A 502 -22.11 48.26 12.39
CA ARG A 502 -22.06 48.09 13.86
C ARG A 502 -21.73 49.42 14.53
N PRO A 503 -22.21 49.62 15.76
CA PRO A 503 -22.87 50.84 16.21
C PRO A 503 -21.90 51.99 16.39
N ILE A 504 -22.45 53.19 16.20
CA ILE A 504 -21.83 54.48 16.52
C ILE A 504 -21.47 54.49 18.03
N PRO A 505 -20.19 54.57 18.43
CA PRO A 505 -19.82 55.24 19.65
C PRO A 505 -19.82 56.76 19.36
N PRO A 506 -20.18 57.60 20.33
CA PRO A 506 -20.52 58.99 20.06
C PRO A 506 -19.34 59.75 19.43
N MET A 507 -19.66 60.59 18.43
CA MET A 507 -18.79 61.67 17.98
C MET A 507 -18.62 62.67 19.12
N THR A 508 -17.63 62.42 19.98
CA THR A 508 -16.93 63.49 20.68
C THR A 508 -15.75 63.85 19.80
N GLY A 509 -15.74 65.06 19.24
CA GLY A 509 -14.69 65.58 18.36
C GLY A 509 -13.37 65.82 19.08
N GLU A 510 -12.81 64.80 19.71
CA GLU A 510 -11.50 64.80 20.32
C GLU A 510 -10.64 63.70 19.70
N LEU A 511 -9.54 64.14 19.07
CA LEU A 511 -8.48 63.26 18.57
C LEU A 511 -7.98 62.36 19.71
N SER A 512 -7.72 61.08 19.44
CA SER A 512 -7.14 60.19 20.44
C SER A 512 -5.75 60.69 20.88
N GLY A 513 -5.41 60.56 22.17
CA GLY A 513 -4.19 61.15 22.75
C GLY A 513 -2.89 60.74 22.06
N GLU A 514 -2.80 59.52 21.54
CA GLU A 514 -1.63 59.04 20.78
C GLU A 514 -1.55 59.65 19.37
N ARG A 515 -2.71 59.86 18.72
CA ARG A 515 -2.81 60.51 17.40
C ARG A 515 -2.45 61.99 17.49
N GLU A 516 -2.94 62.65 18.53
CA GLU A 516 -2.62 64.05 18.82
C GLU A 516 -1.14 64.24 19.20
N LYS A 517 -0.58 63.30 19.97
CA LYS A 517 0.85 63.32 20.30
C LYS A 517 1.74 63.19 19.06
N TYR A 518 1.44 62.25 18.17
CA TYR A 518 2.17 62.11 16.89
C TYR A 518 2.04 63.38 16.03
N TRP A 519 0.83 63.95 15.95
CA TRP A 519 0.60 65.16 15.17
C TRP A 519 1.48 66.34 15.64
N ASN A 520 1.50 66.58 16.95
CA ASN A 520 2.24 67.70 17.52
C ASN A 520 3.76 67.48 17.46
N GLU A 521 4.24 66.34 17.98
CA GLU A 521 5.68 66.09 18.15
C GLU A 521 6.40 65.75 16.83
N VAL A 522 5.68 65.28 15.81
CA VAL A 522 6.29 64.81 14.56
C VAL A 522 5.93 65.72 13.40
N VAL A 523 4.66 66.08 13.23
CA VAL A 523 4.22 66.83 12.04
C VAL A 523 4.33 68.33 12.27
N MET A 524 3.75 68.87 13.34
CA MET A 524 3.78 70.31 13.63
C MET A 524 5.17 70.83 13.95
N ASP A 525 5.94 70.12 14.80
CA ASP A 525 7.31 70.54 15.13
C ASP A 525 8.24 70.48 13.92
N SER A 526 8.03 69.55 12.99
CA SER A 526 8.78 69.52 11.73
C SER A 526 8.40 70.66 10.78
N LEU A 527 7.13 71.09 10.75
CA LEU A 527 6.70 72.25 9.96
C LEU A 527 7.24 73.56 10.56
N ARG A 528 7.26 73.69 11.89
CA ARG A 528 7.89 74.83 12.58
C ARG A 528 9.38 74.92 12.27
N ALA A 529 10.10 73.80 12.41
CA ALA A 529 11.51 73.70 12.08
C ALA A 529 11.83 74.03 10.61
N TYR A 530 10.93 73.65 9.68
CA TYR A 530 11.08 74.02 8.27
C TYR A 530 10.81 75.51 8.04
N ALA A 531 9.74 76.06 8.61
CA ALA A 531 9.40 77.47 8.48
C ALA A 531 10.45 78.39 9.11
N GLU A 532 11.11 78.00 10.20
CA GLU A 532 12.24 78.74 10.77
C GLU A 532 13.46 78.80 9.82
N GLN A 533 13.72 77.72 9.09
CA GLN A 533 14.85 77.65 8.16
C GLN A 533 14.57 78.32 6.81
N HIS A 534 13.33 78.25 6.34
CA HIS A 534 12.94 78.66 4.98
C HIS A 534 11.96 79.84 4.94
N GLY A 535 11.59 80.38 6.11
CA GLY A 535 10.67 81.51 6.30
C GLY A 535 9.19 81.13 6.27
N SER A 536 8.78 80.13 5.48
CA SER A 536 7.38 79.69 5.35
C SER A 536 7.29 78.27 4.78
N CYS A 537 6.20 77.56 5.07
CA CYS A 537 5.85 76.27 4.47
C CYS A 537 5.07 76.40 3.13
N ALA A 538 4.86 77.61 2.61
CA ALA A 538 4.11 77.83 1.37
C ALA A 538 4.74 77.10 0.16
N ASP A 539 6.05 77.23 -0.01
CA ASP A 539 6.79 76.63 -1.12
C ASP A 539 7.41 75.25 -0.79
N LEU A 540 6.90 74.57 0.24
CA LEU A 540 7.46 73.29 0.69
C LEU A 540 7.31 72.21 -0.41
N PRO A 541 8.41 71.63 -0.95
CA PRO A 541 8.33 70.69 -2.07
C PRO A 541 7.61 69.39 -1.70
N GLU A 542 6.75 68.86 -2.59
CA GLU A 542 5.96 67.65 -2.33
C GLU A 542 6.79 66.39 -2.07
N SER A 543 8.04 66.35 -2.52
CA SER A 543 8.98 65.26 -2.30
C SER A 543 9.94 65.51 -1.14
N PHE A 544 9.75 66.59 -0.36
CA PHE A 544 10.68 66.96 0.71
C PHE A 544 10.62 65.93 1.85
N VAL A 545 11.75 65.25 2.04
CA VAL A 545 11.98 64.29 3.11
C VAL A 545 12.86 64.95 4.16
N ILE A 546 12.44 64.85 5.42
CA ILE A 546 13.16 65.46 6.53
C ILE A 546 14.55 64.81 6.65
N PRO A 547 15.63 65.61 6.55
CA PRO A 547 16.99 65.09 6.69
C PRO A 547 17.29 64.78 8.16
N GLU A 548 18.22 63.84 8.38
CA GLU A 548 18.71 63.47 9.71
C GLU A 548 19.63 64.57 10.26
N ASN A 549 19.03 65.64 10.78
CA ASN A 549 19.71 66.79 11.34
C ASN A 549 19.01 67.27 12.64
N ASP A 550 19.78 67.84 13.55
CA ASP A 550 19.34 68.27 14.89
C ASP A 550 18.27 69.37 14.87
N CYS A 551 18.07 70.04 13.73
CA CYS A 551 17.03 71.05 13.55
C CYS A 551 15.61 70.45 13.47
N TYR A 552 15.46 69.14 13.22
CA TYR A 552 14.17 68.46 13.14
C TYR A 552 14.05 67.39 14.24
N PRO A 553 12.83 67.12 14.75
CA PRO A 553 12.65 66.09 15.77
C PRO A 553 13.10 64.73 15.23
N ARG A 554 13.86 63.98 16.05
CA ARG A 554 14.43 62.68 15.64
C ARG A 554 13.37 61.68 15.19
N SER A 555 12.17 61.74 15.79
CA SER A 555 11.01 60.93 15.43
C SER A 555 10.46 61.24 14.03
N ALA A 556 10.87 62.35 13.41
CA ALA A 556 10.42 62.77 12.09
C ALA A 556 11.47 62.57 10.99
N TRP A 557 12.66 62.06 11.29
CA TRP A 557 13.69 61.85 10.28
C TRP A 557 13.25 60.82 9.23
N GLY A 558 13.57 61.09 7.96
CA GLY A 558 13.16 60.23 6.84
C GLY A 558 11.67 60.33 6.49
N ILE A 559 10.89 61.15 7.21
CA ILE A 559 9.48 61.37 6.89
C ILE A 559 9.36 62.35 5.72
N ASN A 560 8.55 61.97 4.72
CA ASN A 560 8.16 62.87 3.64
C ASN A 560 7.13 63.88 4.14
N LEU A 561 7.62 65.05 4.57
CA LEU A 561 6.84 66.17 5.06
C LEU A 561 6.11 66.88 3.91
N GLY A 562 6.71 66.91 2.72
CA GLY A 562 6.12 67.43 1.48
C GLY A 562 4.80 66.81 1.11
N LEU A 563 4.78 65.49 1.12
CA LEU A 563 3.59 64.72 0.81
C LEU A 563 2.48 64.98 1.83
N ARG A 564 2.81 65.17 3.11
CA ARG A 564 1.83 65.44 4.17
C ARG A 564 1.18 66.81 4.00
N VAL A 565 1.98 67.86 3.78
CA VAL A 565 1.46 69.20 3.51
C VAL A 565 0.55 69.18 2.30
N ARG A 566 0.94 68.53 1.20
CA ARG A 566 0.09 68.38 0.02
C ARG A 566 -1.25 67.71 0.32
N LEU A 567 -1.25 66.65 1.12
CA LEU A 567 -2.49 65.96 1.52
C LEU A 567 -3.39 66.84 2.39
N MET A 568 -2.82 67.70 3.24
CA MET A 568 -3.56 68.71 4.01
C MET A 568 -4.20 69.75 3.09
N ARG A 569 -3.45 70.28 2.11
CA ARG A 569 -3.98 71.26 1.13
C ARG A 569 -5.15 70.71 0.32
N GLN A 570 -5.06 69.42 -0.05
CA GLN A 570 -6.08 68.73 -0.82
C GLN A 570 -7.27 68.24 0.01
N GLY A 571 -7.21 68.36 1.35
CA GLY A 571 -8.26 67.87 2.25
C GLY A 571 -8.50 66.35 2.20
N THR A 572 -7.57 65.59 1.61
CA THR A 572 -7.73 64.13 1.40
C THR A 572 -7.36 63.32 2.64
N ARG A 573 -6.55 63.88 3.54
CA ARG A 573 -6.14 63.27 4.80
C ARG A 573 -5.86 64.34 5.85
N TYR A 574 -5.97 63.96 7.12
CA TYR A 574 -5.77 64.83 8.29
C TYR A 574 -6.87 65.89 8.49
N VAL A 575 -8.10 65.60 8.09
CA VAL A 575 -9.21 66.58 8.12
C VAL A 575 -9.51 67.06 9.54
N GLU A 576 -9.55 66.16 10.52
CA GLU A 576 -9.82 66.49 11.93
C GLU A 576 -8.67 67.30 12.56
N GLU A 577 -7.43 66.94 12.25
CA GLU A 577 -6.22 67.64 12.73
C GLU A 577 -6.05 69.00 12.04
N VAL A 578 -6.31 69.09 10.73
CA VAL A 578 -6.33 70.33 9.97
C VAL A 578 -7.45 71.24 10.46
N GLN A 579 -8.62 70.71 10.80
CA GLN A 579 -9.71 71.49 11.38
C GLN A 579 -9.37 71.98 12.80
N LYS A 580 -8.72 71.15 13.62
CA LYS A 580 -8.32 71.50 15.00
C LYS A 580 -7.16 72.50 15.04
N TYR A 581 -6.18 72.37 14.14
CA TYR A 581 -4.94 73.16 14.12
C TYR A 581 -4.86 74.14 12.93
N ARG A 582 -5.99 74.46 12.28
CA ARG A 582 -6.06 75.29 11.07
C ARG A 582 -5.28 76.59 11.20
N SER A 583 -5.53 77.34 12.28
CA SER A 583 -4.90 78.63 12.52
C SER A 583 -3.38 78.55 12.65
N GLU A 584 -2.84 77.47 13.23
CA GLU A 584 -1.39 77.27 13.35
C GLU A 584 -0.74 76.88 12.02
N LEU A 585 -1.42 76.04 11.23
CA LEU A 585 -0.97 75.63 9.90
C LEU A 585 -0.93 76.82 8.93
N GLU A 586 -1.98 77.65 8.94
CA GLU A 586 -2.03 78.88 8.14
C GLU A 586 -0.94 79.88 8.57
N ALA A 587 -0.67 80.01 9.86
CA ALA A 587 0.41 80.85 10.37
C ALA A 587 1.81 80.37 9.93
N LEU A 588 2.00 79.06 9.74
CA LEU A 588 3.22 78.48 9.18
C LEU A 588 3.28 78.56 7.65
N GLY A 589 2.27 79.13 6.99
CA GLY A 589 2.20 79.30 5.55
C GLY A 589 1.70 78.07 4.78
N VAL A 590 1.02 77.14 5.45
CA VAL A 590 0.33 76.04 4.76
C VAL A 590 -1.01 76.53 4.23
N GLU A 591 -1.10 76.75 2.91
CA GLU A 591 -2.35 77.18 2.26
C GLU A 591 -3.39 76.05 2.22
N LEU A 592 -4.34 76.09 3.15
CA LEU A 592 -5.45 75.13 3.23
C LEU A 592 -6.62 75.67 2.38
N GLY A 593 -7.15 74.85 1.47
CA GLY A 593 -8.25 75.27 0.58
C GLY A 593 -9.47 75.76 1.36
N GLY A 594 -10.05 76.90 0.94
CA GLY A 594 -11.18 77.53 1.61
C GLY A 594 -12.45 76.68 1.57
N ASP A 595 -13.22 76.72 2.67
CA ASP A 595 -14.53 76.08 2.77
C ASP A 595 -15.52 76.81 1.84
N GLU A 596 -15.83 76.23 0.68
CA GLU A 596 -17.06 76.50 -0.08
C GLU A 596 -17.98 75.27 -0.09
#